data_AF-A0A9P6FMP5-F1
#
_entry.id   AF-A0A9P6FMP5-F1
#
_cell.length_a   1.000
_cell.length_b   1.000
_cell.length_c   1.000
_cell.angle_alpha   90.00
_cell.angle_beta   90.00
_cell.angle_gamma   90.00
#
_symmetry.space_group_name_H-M   'P 1'
#
loop_
_entity.id
_entity.type
_entity.pdbx_description
1 polymer ?
#
loop_
_entity_poly.entity_id
_entity_poly.type
_entity_poly.pdbx_seq_one_letter_code
_entity_poly.pdbx_strand_id
1 'polypeptide(L)'
;MDHSSNRLTTSSFQSVFGLWTDGIDIKKHHVRNKNRQAPKSEDVYLLLLVKLYRFLARRTDSAFNKVVLKRLFMSRVNRPPVSVSRIARNMQGKDGKLAVVVGTVTDDNRLLEVPK
;
A
#
# COMPACT_ATOMS: atom_id res chain seq x y z
N MET A 1 -22.39 57.88 -63.24
CA MET A 1 -23.50 58.12 -62.30
C MET A 1 -23.54 56.88 -61.45
N ASP A 2 -23.26 56.87 -60.16
CA ASP A 2 -23.49 57.84 -59.11
C ASP A 2 -22.60 57.51 -57.90
N HIS A 3 -22.28 58.54 -57.13
CA HIS A 3 -21.54 58.49 -55.88
C HIS A 3 -22.48 58.20 -54.71
N SER A 4 -21.99 57.45 -53.71
CA SER A 4 -22.40 57.52 -52.28
C SER A 4 -21.97 56.21 -51.58
N SER A 5 -21.42 56.12 -50.36
CA SER A 5 -20.90 57.05 -49.36
C SER A 5 -20.21 56.20 -48.29
N ASN A 6 -19.18 56.79 -47.67
CA ASN A 6 -18.48 56.45 -46.42
C ASN A 6 -19.10 55.42 -45.46
N ARG A 7 -18.22 54.60 -44.85
CA ARG A 7 -18.22 54.35 -43.40
C ARG A 7 -16.81 53.96 -42.91
N LEU A 8 -16.09 54.92 -42.32
CA LEU A 8 -15.01 54.64 -41.38
C LEU A 8 -15.65 54.29 -40.03
N THR A 9 -15.27 53.16 -39.42
CA THR A 9 -15.48 52.92 -37.99
C THR A 9 -14.20 52.41 -37.35
N THR A 10 -13.88 53.11 -36.27
CA THR A 10 -12.78 53.00 -35.33
C THR A 10 -12.71 51.67 -34.57
N SER A 11 -11.52 51.45 -33.99
CA SER A 11 -11.28 50.82 -32.68
C SER A 11 -11.55 49.32 -32.49
N SER A 12 -10.47 48.54 -32.35
CA SER A 12 -10.21 47.57 -31.25
C SER A 12 -8.97 46.73 -31.61
N PHE A 13 -7.76 47.18 -31.30
CA PHE A 13 -7.01 46.77 -30.10
C PHE A 13 -7.79 45.85 -29.12
N GLN A 14 -7.09 44.80 -28.67
CA GLN A 14 -7.52 43.66 -27.83
C GLN A 14 -8.10 42.50 -28.66
N SER A 15 -7.57 41.28 -28.65
CA SER A 15 -7.05 40.55 -27.51
C SER A 15 -5.96 39.54 -27.91
N VAL A 16 -4.73 39.80 -27.47
CA VAL A 16 -3.72 38.75 -27.25
C VAL A 16 -4.00 38.22 -25.84
N PHE A 17 -5.07 37.45 -25.67
CA PHE A 17 -5.32 36.74 -24.42
C PHE A 17 -5.52 35.27 -24.76
N GLY A 18 -4.44 34.52 -24.57
CA GLY A 18 -4.38 33.11 -24.82
C GLY A 18 -5.47 32.37 -24.06
N LEU A 19 -6.26 31.61 -24.82
CA LEU A 19 -6.96 30.46 -24.30
C LEU A 19 -6.10 29.24 -24.58
N TRP A 20 -5.05 29.08 -23.77
CA TRP A 20 -4.39 27.78 -23.63
C TRP A 20 -5.30 26.92 -22.75
N THR A 21 -6.33 26.34 -23.35
CA THR A 21 -7.12 25.28 -22.72
C THR A 21 -6.55 23.93 -23.12
N ASP A 22 -5.27 23.70 -22.86
CA ASP A 22 -4.71 22.37 -22.96
C ASP A 22 -5.20 21.58 -21.73
N GLY A 23 -6.21 20.74 -21.98
CA GLY A 23 -6.63 19.74 -21.01
C GLY A 23 -5.45 18.82 -20.68
N ILE A 24 -5.20 18.60 -19.40
CA ILE A 24 -4.12 17.71 -18.95
C ILE A 24 -4.54 16.26 -19.24
N ASP A 25 -3.98 15.65 -20.29
CA ASP A 25 -4.16 14.23 -20.60
C ASP A 25 -3.43 13.36 -19.56
N ILE A 26 -4.15 13.01 -18.49
CA ILE A 26 -3.66 12.10 -17.44
C ILE A 26 -4.31 10.72 -17.64
N LYS A 27 -3.55 9.75 -18.17
CA LYS A 27 -3.99 8.36 -18.43
C LYS A 27 -4.67 7.64 -17.25
N LYS A 28 -4.53 8.14 -16.01
CA LYS A 28 -5.14 7.59 -14.79
C LYS A 28 -5.65 8.71 -13.88
N HIS A 29 -6.93 9.06 -14.02
CA HIS A 29 -7.60 9.93 -13.07
C HIS A 29 -7.98 9.14 -11.80
N HIS A 30 -7.68 9.70 -10.62
CA HIS A 30 -8.07 9.17 -9.29
C HIS A 30 -7.57 7.75 -8.95
N VAL A 31 -6.25 7.53 -8.96
CA VAL A 31 -5.66 6.27 -8.47
C VAL A 31 -5.81 6.17 -6.96
N ARG A 32 -6.74 5.32 -6.50
CA ARG A 32 -6.91 5.01 -5.07
C ARG A 32 -6.00 3.86 -4.64
N ASN A 33 -5.35 4.02 -3.50
CA ASN A 33 -4.58 2.94 -2.90
C ASN A 33 -5.52 1.90 -2.28
N LYS A 34 -5.53 0.67 -2.84
CA LYS A 34 -6.35 -0.44 -2.33
C LYS A 34 -5.75 -1.11 -1.09
N ASN A 35 -4.49 -0.83 -0.76
CA ASN A 35 -3.80 -1.49 0.33
C ASN A 35 -4.21 -0.89 1.67
N ARG A 36 -4.48 -1.77 2.65
CA ARG A 36 -4.76 -1.37 4.03
C ARG A 36 -3.56 -0.63 4.62
N GLN A 37 -3.83 0.52 5.23
CA GLN A 37 -2.84 1.36 5.90
C GLN A 37 -2.83 1.19 7.43
N ALA A 38 -3.86 0.54 7.97
CA ALA A 38 -4.06 0.29 9.39
C ALA A 38 -4.80 -1.04 9.60
N PRO A 39 -4.65 -1.70 10.77
CA PRO A 39 -5.49 -2.84 11.11
C PRO A 39 -6.94 -2.39 11.33
N LYS A 40 -7.91 -3.26 11.01
CA LYS A 40 -9.34 -3.00 11.28
C LYS A 40 -9.73 -3.26 12.75
N SER A 41 -8.93 -4.05 13.46
CA SER A 41 -9.23 -4.49 14.83
C SER A 41 -8.86 -3.40 15.84
N GLU A 42 -9.67 -3.29 16.89
CA GLU A 42 -9.50 -2.38 18.03
C GLU A 42 -8.66 -3.00 19.17
N ASP A 43 -8.09 -4.19 18.97
CA ASP A 43 -7.22 -4.85 19.95
C ASP A 43 -5.98 -3.99 20.25
N VAL A 44 -5.87 -3.57 21.51
CA VAL A 44 -4.79 -2.70 22.01
C VAL A 44 -3.41 -3.33 21.78
N TYR A 45 -3.25 -4.64 21.95
CA TYR A 45 -1.96 -5.32 21.77
C TYR A 45 -1.51 -5.28 20.31
N LEU A 46 -2.45 -5.50 19.39
CA LEU A 46 -2.17 -5.39 17.95
C LEU A 46 -1.79 -3.96 17.57
N LEU A 47 -2.49 -2.96 18.10
CA LEU A 47 -2.21 -1.54 17.81
C LEU A 47 -0.83 -1.11 18.32
N LEU A 48 -0.42 -1.57 19.50
CA LEU A 48 0.93 -1.33 20.04
C LEU A 48 2.01 -1.95 19.15
N LEU A 49 1.81 -3.20 18.73
CA LEU A 49 2.76 -3.90 17.85
C LEU A 49 2.88 -3.20 16.49
N VAL A 50 1.75 -2.75 15.93
CA VAL A 50 1.73 -1.93 14.70
C VAL A 50 2.49 -0.62 14.88
N LYS A 51 2.32 0.08 16.02
CA LYS A 51 3.04 1.33 16.29
C LYS A 51 4.56 1.11 16.31
N LEU A 52 5.01 0.03 16.94
CA LEU A 52 6.43 -0.38 16.97
C LEU A 52 6.96 -0.69 15.55
N TYR A 53 6.30 -1.58 14.82
CA TYR A 53 6.77 -1.98 13.49
C TYR A 53 6.65 -0.83 12.47
N ARG A 54 5.73 0.11 12.65
CA ARG A 54 5.64 1.34 11.83
C ARG A 54 6.80 2.29 12.10
N PHE A 55 7.24 2.40 13.36
CA PHE A 55 8.46 3.13 13.69
C PHE A 55 9.68 2.46 13.06
N LEU A 56 9.86 1.15 13.27
CA LEU A 56 10.98 0.39 12.73
C LEU A 56 11.01 0.42 11.21
N ALA A 57 9.90 0.16 10.52
CA ALA A 57 9.86 0.12 9.05
C ALA A 57 10.15 1.48 8.38
N ARG A 58 9.99 2.59 9.12
CA ARG A 58 10.31 3.95 8.64
C ARG A 58 11.74 4.37 8.97
N ARG A 59 12.30 3.90 10.09
CA ARG A 59 13.63 4.29 10.59
C ARG A 59 14.73 3.30 10.22
N THR A 60 14.37 2.11 9.75
CA THR A 60 15.30 1.07 9.31
C THR A 60 15.02 0.70 7.87
N ASP A 61 16.07 0.39 7.10
CA ASP A 61 15.94 -0.01 5.70
C ASP A 61 15.70 -1.52 5.50
N SER A 62 15.43 -2.24 6.59
CA SER A 62 15.15 -3.68 6.54
C SER A 62 13.81 -3.99 5.87
N ALA A 63 13.86 -4.77 4.79
CA ALA A 63 12.67 -5.27 4.10
C ALA A 63 11.78 -6.14 5.02
N PHE A 64 12.37 -6.83 6.00
CA PHE A 64 11.65 -7.65 6.97
C PHE A 64 10.60 -6.85 7.74
N ASN A 65 10.96 -5.68 8.27
CA ASN A 65 10.05 -4.83 9.04
C ASN A 65 8.86 -4.35 8.21
N LYS A 66 9.09 -4.02 6.94
CA LYS A 66 8.03 -3.65 5.98
C LYS A 66 7.06 -4.80 5.73
N VAL A 67 7.58 -6.04 5.61
CA VAL A 67 6.75 -7.25 5.42
C VAL A 67 5.93 -7.56 6.68
N VAL A 68 6.53 -7.51 7.87
CA VAL A 68 5.82 -7.78 9.13
C VAL A 68 4.68 -6.77 9.33
N LEU A 69 4.95 -5.47 9.14
CA LEU A 69 3.93 -4.42 9.25
C LEU A 69 2.75 -4.69 8.30
N LYS A 70 3.03 -5.05 7.05
CA LYS A 70 1.98 -5.38 6.06
C LYS A 70 1.15 -6.59 6.50
N ARG A 71 1.77 -7.61 7.11
CA ARG A 71 1.08 -8.81 7.60
C ARG A 71 0.19 -8.53 8.81
N LEU A 72 0.57 -7.59 9.68
CA LEU A 72 -0.28 -7.19 10.82
C LEU A 72 -1.62 -6.56 10.39
N PHE A 73 -1.69 -5.95 9.20
CA PHE A 73 -2.94 -5.37 8.67
C PHE A 73 -3.87 -6.37 8.00
N MET A 74 -3.41 -7.60 7.76
CA MET A 74 -4.18 -8.61 7.06
C MET A 74 -5.37 -9.10 7.89
N SER A 75 -6.49 -9.37 7.22
CA SER A 75 -7.63 -10.05 7.82
C SER A 75 -7.25 -11.46 8.29
N ARG A 76 -8.07 -12.04 9.17
CA ARG A 76 -7.91 -13.43 9.61
C ARG A 76 -7.92 -14.42 8.44
N VAL A 77 -8.82 -14.24 7.47
CA VAL A 77 -8.91 -15.08 6.27
C VAL A 77 -7.61 -15.05 5.45
N ASN A 78 -6.93 -13.89 5.39
CA ASN A 78 -5.67 -13.73 4.66
C ASN A 78 -4.44 -14.15 5.48
N ARG A 79 -4.64 -14.65 6.70
CA ARG A 79 -3.61 -15.20 7.60
C ARG A 79 -4.01 -16.61 8.02
N PRO A 80 -3.93 -17.59 7.09
CA PRO A 80 -4.28 -18.97 7.41
C PRO A 80 -3.37 -19.50 8.54
N PRO A 81 -3.91 -20.38 9.40
CA PRO A 81 -3.12 -21.00 10.45
C PRO A 81 -1.98 -21.85 9.87
N VAL A 82 -0.87 -21.90 10.59
CA VAL A 82 0.32 -22.68 10.21
C VAL A 82 0.52 -23.79 11.23
N SER A 83 0.61 -25.05 10.79
CA SER A 83 0.86 -26.18 11.68
C SER A 83 2.31 -26.24 12.15
N VAL A 84 2.55 -26.81 13.33
CA VAL A 84 3.92 -27.09 13.84
C VAL A 84 4.71 -27.97 12.86
N SER A 85 4.07 -28.97 12.26
CA SER A 85 4.68 -29.83 11.23
C SER A 85 5.18 -29.05 10.00
N ARG A 86 4.47 -28.01 9.57
CA ARG A 86 4.90 -27.14 8.47
C ARG A 86 6.09 -26.26 8.88
N ILE A 87 6.12 -25.80 10.13
CA ILE A 87 7.26 -25.04 10.65
C ILE A 87 8.50 -25.93 10.68
N ALA A 88 8.39 -27.12 11.27
CA ALA A 88 9.49 -28.09 11.36
C ALA A 88 10.10 -28.41 9.98
N ARG A 89 9.25 -28.72 8.99
CA ARG A 89 9.70 -28.96 7.60
C ARG A 89 10.42 -27.75 7.00
N ASN A 90 9.90 -26.54 7.22
CA ASN A 90 10.49 -25.33 6.65
C ASN A 90 11.79 -24.90 7.34
N MET A 91 12.08 -25.41 8.53
CA MET A 91 13.29 -25.14 9.32
C MET A 91 14.40 -26.17 9.15
N GLN A 92 14.15 -27.28 8.45
CA GLN A 92 15.18 -28.26 8.12
C GLN A 92 16.36 -27.60 7.39
N GLY A 93 17.58 -27.83 7.88
CA GLY A 93 18.82 -27.25 7.33
C GLY A 93 18.98 -25.75 7.55
N LYS A 94 18.22 -25.14 8.48
CA LYS A 94 18.29 -23.71 8.84
C LYS A 94 18.67 -23.51 10.30
N ASP A 95 19.66 -24.26 10.75
CA ASP A 95 20.13 -24.22 12.14
C ASP A 95 20.59 -22.80 12.52
N GLY A 96 20.27 -22.38 13.74
CA GLY A 96 20.58 -21.04 14.26
C GLY A 96 19.69 -19.91 13.72
N LYS A 97 18.72 -20.18 12.84
CA LYS A 97 17.75 -19.16 12.37
C LYS A 97 16.46 -19.21 13.19
N LEU A 98 15.82 -18.05 13.34
CA LEU A 98 14.52 -17.94 14.01
C LEU A 98 13.37 -18.03 13.02
N ALA A 99 12.43 -18.93 13.28
CA ALA A 99 11.16 -19.00 12.54
C ALA A 99 10.20 -17.91 13.05
N VAL A 100 9.79 -16.99 12.17
CA VAL A 100 8.81 -15.95 12.51
C VAL A 100 7.51 -16.19 11.78
N VAL A 101 6.42 -16.36 12.55
CA VAL A 101 5.06 -16.54 12.04
C VAL A 101 4.20 -15.37 12.52
N VAL A 102 3.52 -14.70 11.58
CA VAL A 102 2.56 -13.62 11.88
C VAL A 102 1.15 -14.17 11.68
N GLY A 103 0.65 -14.90 12.67
CA GLY A 103 -0.64 -15.59 12.58
C GLY A 103 -0.76 -16.69 13.64
N THR A 104 -1.84 -17.47 13.54
CA THR A 104 -2.10 -18.58 14.45
C THR A 104 -1.20 -19.77 14.11
N VAL A 105 -0.57 -20.35 15.13
CA VAL A 105 0.13 -21.63 15.03
C VAL A 105 -0.77 -22.72 15.61
N THR A 106 -0.92 -23.84 14.90
CA THR A 106 -1.77 -24.95 15.32
C THR A 106 -0.95 -26.20 15.56
N ASP A 107 -1.36 -26.99 16.54
CA ASP A 107 -0.77 -28.30 16.79
C ASP A 107 -1.07 -29.29 15.64
N ASP A 108 -0.21 -30.30 15.49
CA ASP A 108 -0.38 -31.39 14.54
C ASP A 108 -0.03 -32.71 15.22
N ASN A 109 -1.05 -33.42 15.72
CA ASN A 109 -0.93 -34.66 16.48
C ASN A 109 -0.20 -35.80 15.73
N ARG A 110 0.00 -35.66 14.41
CA ARG A 110 0.75 -36.64 13.61
C ARG A 110 2.26 -36.47 13.77
N LEU A 111 2.71 -35.32 14.25
CA LEU A 111 4.11 -35.06 14.56
C LEU A 111 4.40 -35.55 15.98
N LEU A 112 5.00 -36.74 16.08
CA LEU A 112 5.25 -37.39 17.37
C LEU A 112 6.34 -36.67 18.20
N GLU A 113 7.34 -36.10 17.53
CA GLU A 113 8.42 -35.36 18.16
C GLU A 113 8.63 -34.01 17.46
N VAL A 114 8.63 -32.95 18.26
CA VAL A 114 8.87 -31.58 17.77
C VAL A 114 10.37 -31.28 17.89
N PRO A 115 11.08 -31.00 16.78
CA PRO A 115 12.49 -30.62 16.84
C PRO A 115 12.65 -29.29 17.56
N LYS A 116 13.77 -29.14 18.27
CA LYS A 116 14.12 -27.91 19.00
C LYS A 116 14.52 -26.78 18.07
#